data_AF-A0ABD3PZK2-F1
#
_entry.id   AF-A0ABD3PZK2-F1
#
_cell.length_a   1.000
_cell.length_b   1.000
_cell.length_c   1.000
_cell.angle_alpha   90.00
_cell.angle_beta   90.00
_cell.angle_gamma   90.00
#
_symmetry.space_group_name_H-M   'P 1'
#
loop_
_entity.id
_entity.type
_entity.pdbx_description
1 polymer ?
#
loop_
_entity_poly.entity_id
_entity_poly.type
_entity_poly.pdbx_seq_one_letter_code
_entity_poly.pdbx_strand_id
1 'polypeptide(L)'
;MTTNIFTAFLTPPPRTGWKSVETGAFSSHCYTAWELLNGYKTSELLMASARTKPSRRPSPSHTKTGSRSSTNKVQWKQPQANKAVKPKQRLSVEDASSLGEAIQRAQTIPEYLSIIDKFVWLPCDDDLASHLRTQAIHHDKRRRWGSQLIEGLGNAALEMWESYPKDMILQLAPGGSLRKLWTDDRLLRAISSVSLEFDKTCKEGADKEGIWVAAALKGLHVLSSCISPVVSSEDDLDSWINLHRQVSKLIQSADNLLSDEMTSMKDAIEVRWAVRGLAVRLQLANASIANSSGVHDNVPKEPFSFATPKINTRISKLPFDILPHCLPWQMHNSLEYSGYPTQHLASQLLESIPFNFDTLTTRTGAAVIERRGTAWLAKDGIGALAYSGKLMPPQQVTDNVSLAMREIERWCVNQGNLGSTLVSTLSTKDSVIELIWDDDTSNNLPFLELGQLIQNGETSLEFFDCALCNHYPDGDSACKFHTDPEHGSHWHRTTAVVSGGTSRKFAFRPIPDLSTWAEWDLIKTTQQSKDDAACAPAVAQLFPGDVVLMTGDCNDLFHHAVYAAPFDDCAQNSRVSLVLKRALDRGGGKKGHSLKGEGRRARRHS
;
A
#
# COMPACT_ATOMS: atom_id res chain seq x y z
N MET A 1 -24.72 4.10 38.05
CA MET A 1 -23.47 4.35 38.79
C MET A 1 -22.39 3.52 38.13
N THR A 2 -21.77 4.08 37.11
CA THR A 2 -20.78 3.46 36.23
C THR A 2 -19.42 4.03 36.59
N THR A 3 -18.50 3.16 37.02
CA THR A 3 -17.14 3.54 37.42
C THR A 3 -16.16 3.10 36.34
N ASN A 4 -15.43 4.08 35.81
CA ASN A 4 -14.33 3.91 34.86
C ASN A 4 -13.22 3.01 35.40
N ILE A 5 -12.74 2.07 34.59
CA ILE A 5 -11.50 1.32 34.82
C ILE A 5 -10.58 1.54 33.62
N PHE A 6 -9.62 2.45 33.79
CA PHE A 6 -8.39 2.49 33.00
C PHE A 6 -7.29 3.08 33.89
N THR A 7 -6.58 2.24 34.65
CA THR A 7 -5.24 2.57 35.16
C THR A 7 -4.49 1.31 35.59
N ALA A 8 -3.17 1.33 35.39
CA ALA A 8 -2.11 0.44 35.88
C ALA A 8 -1.70 -0.74 34.98
N PHE A 9 -0.49 -0.66 34.41
CA PHE A 9 0.70 -1.28 35.00
C PHE A 9 1.97 -0.76 34.30
N LEU A 10 2.79 0.04 34.99
CA LEU A 10 4.27 0.06 34.89
C LEU A 10 4.82 0.85 36.09
N THR A 11 5.19 0.15 37.16
CA THR A 11 6.03 0.69 38.24
C THR A 11 7.49 0.32 37.99
N PRO A 12 8.44 1.27 38.04
CA PRO A 12 9.88 0.96 37.96
C PRO A 12 10.45 0.59 39.34
N PRO A 13 11.56 -0.20 39.40
CA PRO A 13 12.22 -0.56 40.64
C PRO A 13 13.05 0.61 41.23
N PRO A 14 13.42 0.56 42.52
CA PRO A 14 13.96 1.70 43.24
C PRO A 14 15.42 2.00 42.90
N ARG A 15 15.71 3.30 42.79
CA ARG A 15 17.07 3.86 42.70
C ARG A 15 17.78 3.74 44.05
N THR A 16 18.90 3.02 44.09
CA THR A 16 19.97 3.28 45.06
C THR A 16 20.98 4.21 44.39
N GLY A 17 21.37 5.26 45.12
CA GLY A 17 22.23 6.33 44.60
C GLY A 17 23.65 5.87 44.31
N TRP A 18 24.48 6.81 43.84
CA TRP A 18 25.88 7.01 44.23
C TRP A 18 26.35 8.38 43.70
N LYS A 19 27.37 8.90 44.37
CA LYS A 19 27.79 10.31 44.44
C LYS A 19 28.52 10.81 43.18
N SER A 20 28.50 12.14 43.06
CA SER A 20 29.32 13.00 42.22
C SER A 20 30.83 12.71 42.29
N VAL A 21 31.50 12.75 41.13
CA VAL A 21 32.91 13.15 41.00
C VAL A 21 33.08 13.90 39.66
N GLU A 22 33.64 15.11 39.73
CA GLU A 22 34.08 15.96 38.62
C GLU A 22 35.39 15.46 37.97
N THR A 23 35.80 16.12 36.88
CA THR A 23 37.02 15.97 36.06
C THR A 23 36.88 14.88 34.99
N GLY A 24 37.33 15.02 33.75
CA GLY A 24 38.20 15.95 33.03
C GLY A 24 38.47 15.30 31.66
N ALA A 25 38.97 16.06 30.70
CA ALA A 25 39.21 15.67 29.31
C ALA A 25 39.89 14.30 29.08
N PHE A 26 39.64 13.67 27.92
CA PHE A 26 40.58 12.99 26.98
C PHE A 26 39.72 12.16 25.98
N SER A 27 39.73 12.52 24.69
CA SER A 27 40.55 11.92 23.62
C SER A 27 39.84 10.81 22.84
N SER A 28 39.75 11.06 21.53
CA SER A 28 39.62 10.11 20.42
C SER A 28 40.24 8.75 20.68
N HIS A 29 39.53 7.68 20.28
CA HIS A 29 39.99 6.50 19.54
C HIS A 29 38.84 5.47 19.50
N CYS A 30 38.26 5.20 18.33
CA CYS A 30 37.39 4.05 18.11
C CYS A 30 37.71 3.41 16.75
N TYR A 31 38.33 2.24 16.86
CA TYR A 31 38.14 1.01 16.07
C TYR A 31 37.94 1.10 14.54
N THR A 32 39.03 0.89 13.82
CA THR A 32 39.09 0.22 12.53
C THR A 32 39.21 -1.30 12.74
N ALA A 33 38.28 -2.10 12.20
CA ALA A 33 38.48 -3.51 11.83
C ALA A 33 37.24 -4.06 11.09
N TRP A 34 37.14 -3.80 9.79
CA TRP A 34 36.28 -4.60 8.90
C TRP A 34 36.89 -4.68 7.49
N GLU A 35 38.07 -5.29 7.41
CA GLU A 35 38.61 -5.88 6.19
C GLU A 35 38.89 -7.34 6.51
N LEU A 36 38.00 -8.25 6.08
CA LEU A 36 38.26 -9.65 5.77
C LEU A 36 36.92 -10.32 5.44
N LEU A 37 36.59 -10.38 4.15
CA LEU A 37 35.92 -11.48 3.44
C LEU A 37 35.39 -10.97 2.09
N ASN A 38 36.29 -10.47 1.25
CA ASN A 38 36.06 -10.37 -0.19
C ASN A 38 37.18 -11.11 -0.90
N GLY A 39 36.89 -12.32 -1.36
CA GLY A 39 37.83 -13.08 -2.14
C GLY A 39 37.19 -14.34 -2.67
N TYR A 40 36.59 -14.27 -3.85
CA TYR A 40 36.81 -15.29 -4.88
C TYR A 40 36.70 -14.64 -6.27
N LYS A 41 37.84 -14.66 -6.96
CA LYS A 41 38.04 -14.28 -8.36
C LYS A 41 37.38 -15.33 -9.26
N THR A 42 36.64 -14.88 -10.26
CA THR A 42 36.27 -15.67 -11.44
C THR A 42 37.46 -15.80 -12.38
N SER A 43 37.89 -17.02 -12.66
CA SER A 43 38.83 -17.35 -13.73
C SER A 43 38.09 -17.70 -15.01
N GLU A 44 38.40 -16.98 -16.09
CA GLU A 44 38.15 -17.38 -17.47
C GLU A 44 38.91 -18.67 -17.82
N LEU A 45 38.28 -19.59 -18.54
CA LEU A 45 38.98 -20.57 -19.36
C LEU A 45 38.12 -21.02 -20.55
N LEU A 46 38.66 -20.72 -21.72
CA LEU A 46 38.30 -21.21 -23.05
C LEU A 46 38.34 -22.74 -23.12
N MET A 47 37.36 -23.34 -23.81
CA MET A 47 37.57 -24.51 -24.66
C MET A 47 36.64 -24.45 -25.87
N ALA A 48 37.25 -24.48 -27.06
CA ALA A 48 36.62 -24.60 -28.36
C ALA A 48 36.77 -26.03 -28.90
N SER A 49 36.11 -26.28 -30.04
CA SER A 49 36.17 -27.47 -30.94
C SER A 49 35.11 -28.54 -30.64
N ALA A 50 34.42 -29.18 -31.61
CA ALA A 50 34.64 -29.30 -33.04
C ALA A 50 33.33 -29.60 -33.79
N ARG A 51 33.30 -29.26 -35.09
CA ARG A 51 32.32 -29.69 -36.10
C ARG A 51 32.43 -31.19 -36.39
N THR A 52 31.33 -31.82 -36.78
CA THR A 52 31.27 -32.78 -37.92
C THR A 52 29.81 -33.05 -38.36
N LYS A 53 29.58 -33.06 -39.69
CA LYS A 53 28.42 -33.63 -40.40
C LYS A 53 28.92 -34.86 -41.19
N PRO A 54 28.06 -35.83 -41.54
CA PRO A 54 27.60 -35.97 -42.94
C PRO A 54 26.10 -36.40 -43.04
N SER A 55 25.27 -35.85 -43.94
CA SER A 55 24.99 -36.23 -45.35
C SER A 55 24.37 -37.63 -45.58
N ARG A 56 23.07 -37.71 -45.94
CA ARG A 56 22.57 -38.12 -47.28
C ARG A 56 21.03 -38.24 -47.34
N ARG A 57 20.50 -37.90 -48.52
CA ARG A 57 19.12 -37.98 -49.04
C ARG A 57 18.94 -39.33 -49.78
N PRO A 58 17.71 -39.81 -50.12
CA PRO A 58 16.95 -39.24 -51.27
C PRO A 58 15.40 -39.18 -51.14
N SER A 59 14.81 -38.36 -52.00
CA SER A 59 13.36 -38.19 -52.34
C SER A 59 12.93 -39.23 -53.42
N PRO A 60 11.70 -39.30 -54.03
CA PRO A 60 10.68 -38.26 -54.33
C PRO A 60 9.19 -38.68 -54.07
N SER A 61 8.14 -37.84 -54.14
CA SER A 61 7.55 -37.25 -55.36
C SER A 61 6.28 -36.39 -55.11
N HIS A 62 6.16 -35.34 -55.94
CA HIS A 62 5.02 -34.54 -56.46
C HIS A 62 3.64 -34.51 -55.75
N THR A 63 3.02 -33.33 -55.52
CA THR A 63 2.34 -32.53 -56.57
C THR A 63 2.06 -31.06 -56.17
N LYS A 64 1.84 -30.23 -57.20
CA LYS A 64 1.86 -28.74 -57.25
C LYS A 64 0.51 -28.08 -56.92
N THR A 65 0.59 -26.81 -56.51
CA THR A 65 -0.14 -25.57 -56.97
C THR A 65 -0.29 -24.63 -55.76
N GLY A 66 -0.17 -23.30 -55.81
CA GLY A 66 0.08 -22.30 -56.83
C GLY A 66 0.52 -21.00 -56.14
N SER A 67 1.27 -20.18 -56.88
CA SER A 67 2.13 -19.08 -56.42
C SER A 67 1.40 -17.73 -56.31
N ARG A 68 1.71 -16.97 -55.25
CA ARG A 68 1.90 -15.50 -55.25
C ARG A 68 2.65 -15.09 -53.97
N SER A 69 3.97 -14.94 -54.02
CA SER A 69 4.76 -14.36 -52.92
C SER A 69 5.53 -13.12 -53.39
N SER A 70 5.27 -12.02 -52.69
CA SER A 70 6.04 -10.78 -52.73
C SER A 70 7.38 -10.99 -52.02
N THR A 71 8.48 -10.83 -52.75
CA THR A 71 9.84 -10.89 -52.21
C THR A 71 10.15 -9.65 -51.35
N ASN A 72 9.90 -9.73 -50.04
CA ASN A 72 10.55 -8.84 -49.07
C ASN A 72 11.97 -9.33 -48.81
N LYS A 73 12.96 -8.62 -49.38
CA LYS A 73 14.37 -8.78 -49.03
C LYS A 73 14.56 -8.38 -47.56
N VAL A 74 14.66 -9.37 -46.68
CA VAL A 74 15.11 -9.18 -45.30
C VAL A 74 16.61 -8.93 -45.34
N GLN A 75 16.98 -7.65 -45.29
CA GLN A 75 18.35 -7.20 -45.13
C GLN A 75 18.72 -7.35 -43.65
N TRP A 76 19.62 -8.29 -43.34
CA TRP A 76 20.21 -8.44 -42.02
C TRP A 76 21.04 -7.19 -41.71
N LYS A 77 20.49 -6.26 -40.93
CA LYS A 77 21.26 -5.14 -40.37
C LYS A 77 22.19 -5.68 -39.30
N GLN A 78 23.48 -5.40 -39.46
CA GLN A 78 24.50 -5.65 -38.44
C GLN A 78 24.14 -4.93 -37.13
N PRO A 79 24.57 -5.44 -35.96
CA PRO A 79 24.38 -4.76 -34.68
C PRO A 79 25.11 -3.42 -34.73
N GLN A 80 24.37 -2.32 -34.74
CA GLN A 80 24.97 -1.00 -34.54
C GLN A 80 25.46 -0.95 -33.09
N ALA A 81 26.75 -0.69 -32.92
CA ALA A 81 27.34 -0.39 -31.63
C ALA A 81 26.49 0.69 -30.92
N ASN A 82 26.08 0.42 -29.68
CA ASN A 82 25.33 1.34 -28.84
C ASN A 82 26.04 2.68 -28.79
N LYS A 83 25.56 3.67 -29.55
CA LYS A 83 25.98 5.07 -29.38
C LYS A 83 25.51 5.48 -27.99
N ALA A 84 26.46 5.79 -27.11
CA ALA A 84 26.18 6.38 -25.81
C ALA A 84 25.25 7.57 -26.00
N VAL A 85 24.00 7.44 -25.54
CA VAL A 85 23.02 8.52 -25.54
C VAL A 85 23.57 9.57 -24.58
N LYS A 86 23.97 10.74 -25.10
CA LYS A 86 24.38 11.86 -24.25
C LYS A 86 23.22 12.16 -23.29
N PRO A 87 23.45 12.24 -21.97
CA PRO A 87 22.40 12.56 -21.02
C PRO A 87 21.79 13.91 -21.42
N LYS A 88 20.49 13.91 -21.72
CA LYS A 88 19.75 15.12 -22.07
C LYS A 88 19.71 15.99 -20.82
N GLN A 89 20.29 17.20 -20.90
CA GLN A 89 20.32 18.14 -19.77
C GLN A 89 18.88 18.38 -19.30
N ARG A 90 18.62 18.08 -18.02
CA ARG A 90 17.30 18.25 -17.41
C ARG A 90 17.03 19.74 -17.26
N LEU A 91 15.89 20.20 -17.78
CA LEU A 91 15.43 21.57 -17.59
C LEU A 91 14.88 21.72 -16.16
N SER A 92 15.13 22.87 -15.53
CA SER A 92 14.69 23.08 -14.15
C SER A 92 13.19 23.39 -14.07
N VAL A 93 12.61 23.27 -12.88
CA VAL A 93 11.20 23.55 -12.61
C VAL A 93 10.93 25.06 -12.69
N GLU A 94 11.91 25.88 -12.33
CA GLU A 94 11.86 27.33 -12.37
C GLU A 94 11.64 27.87 -13.80
N ASP A 95 12.20 27.16 -14.79
CA ASP A 95 12.08 27.46 -16.23
C ASP A 95 10.76 27.00 -16.85
N ALA A 96 9.85 26.37 -16.08
CA ALA A 96 8.57 25.93 -16.61
C ALA A 96 7.66 27.12 -16.96
N SER A 97 7.03 27.04 -18.13
CA SER A 97 6.10 28.07 -18.65
C SER A 97 4.66 27.87 -18.19
N SER A 98 4.33 26.70 -17.67
CA SER A 98 3.00 26.35 -17.20
C SER A 98 3.05 25.39 -16.01
N LEU A 99 1.97 25.35 -15.23
CA LEU A 99 1.80 24.45 -14.09
C LEU A 99 1.98 22.97 -14.49
N GLY A 100 1.36 22.54 -15.60
CA GLY A 100 1.48 21.17 -16.08
C GLY A 100 2.91 20.79 -16.48
N GLU A 101 3.64 21.71 -17.11
CA GLU A 101 5.05 21.52 -17.44
C GLU A 101 5.92 21.47 -16.18
N ALA A 102 5.63 22.31 -15.19
CA ALA A 102 6.36 22.33 -13.92
C ALA A 102 6.19 21.01 -13.17
N ILE A 103 4.95 20.51 -13.06
CA ILE A 103 4.63 19.21 -12.44
C ILE A 103 5.39 18.06 -13.13
N GLN A 104 5.43 18.04 -14.47
CA GLN A 104 6.15 17.01 -15.21
C GLN A 104 7.67 17.03 -15.00
N ARG A 105 8.22 18.19 -14.61
CA ARG A 105 9.66 18.36 -14.35
C ARG A 105 10.03 18.08 -12.90
N ALA A 106 9.09 18.19 -11.96
CA ALA A 106 9.34 18.00 -10.53
C ALA A 106 9.58 16.53 -10.17
N GLN A 107 10.54 16.29 -9.29
CA GLN A 107 10.91 14.97 -8.75
C GLN A 107 11.05 14.98 -7.23
N THR A 108 11.32 16.14 -6.64
CA THR A 108 11.58 16.27 -5.20
C THR A 108 10.46 17.03 -4.49
N ILE A 109 10.27 16.78 -3.20
CA ILE A 109 9.30 17.51 -2.37
C ILE A 109 9.49 19.04 -2.48
N PRO A 110 10.71 19.61 -2.36
CA PRO A 110 10.91 21.06 -2.48
C PRO A 110 10.50 21.63 -3.85
N GLU A 111 10.74 20.89 -4.94
CA GLU A 111 10.29 21.30 -6.28
C GLU A 111 8.76 21.33 -6.38
N TYR A 112 8.06 20.34 -5.82
CA TYR A 112 6.59 20.36 -5.77
C TYR A 112 6.07 21.52 -4.93
N LEU A 113 6.70 21.84 -3.80
CA LEU A 113 6.31 22.96 -2.95
C LEU A 113 6.54 24.32 -3.66
N SER A 114 7.64 24.49 -4.38
CA SER A 114 7.92 25.74 -5.12
C SER A 114 6.94 25.97 -6.28
N ILE A 115 6.41 24.90 -6.88
CA ILE A 115 5.34 24.99 -7.89
C ILE A 115 4.07 25.58 -7.28
N ILE A 116 3.73 25.23 -6.04
CA ILE A 116 2.53 25.73 -5.37
C ILE A 116 2.58 27.25 -5.25
N ASP A 117 3.72 27.78 -4.77
CA ASP A 117 3.93 29.21 -4.60
C ASP A 117 3.77 29.97 -5.92
N LYS A 118 4.30 29.41 -7.01
CA LYS A 118 4.36 30.08 -8.31
C LYS A 118 3.07 30.00 -9.11
N PHE A 119 2.35 28.88 -9.03
CA PHE A 119 1.31 28.55 -10.01
C PHE A 119 -0.07 28.25 -9.42
N VAL A 120 -0.17 27.88 -8.14
CA VAL A 120 -1.46 27.53 -7.54
C VAL A 120 -2.18 28.79 -7.10
N TRP A 121 -3.43 28.93 -7.56
CA TRP A 121 -4.33 30.02 -7.20
C TRP A 121 -5.61 29.47 -6.56
N LEU A 122 -6.22 30.27 -5.70
CA LEU A 122 -7.48 29.98 -5.02
C LEU A 122 -8.53 31.05 -5.36
N PRO A 123 -9.83 30.70 -5.48
CA PRO A 123 -10.88 31.66 -5.77
C PRO A 123 -10.97 32.87 -4.82
N CYS A 124 -10.44 32.72 -3.61
CA CYS A 124 -10.41 33.73 -2.56
C CYS A 124 -9.17 34.64 -2.58
N ASP A 125 -8.19 34.41 -3.47
CA ASP A 125 -7.00 35.27 -3.55
C ASP A 125 -7.41 36.70 -3.98
N ASP A 126 -6.88 37.74 -3.34
CA ASP A 126 -7.32 39.13 -3.56
C ASP A 126 -7.07 39.62 -5.01
N ASP A 127 -5.90 39.32 -5.58
CA ASP A 127 -5.49 39.79 -6.90
C ASP A 127 -5.87 38.84 -8.06
N LEU A 128 -6.75 37.87 -7.80
CA LEU A 128 -7.13 36.90 -8.82
C LEU A 128 -8.05 37.51 -9.88
N ALA A 129 -7.63 37.44 -11.14
CA ALA A 129 -8.40 37.91 -12.28
C ALA A 129 -9.82 37.30 -12.29
N SER A 130 -10.83 38.14 -12.55
CA SER A 130 -12.26 37.77 -12.42
C SER A 130 -12.67 36.52 -13.21
N HIS A 131 -12.08 36.31 -14.39
CA HIS A 131 -12.36 35.14 -15.22
C HIS A 131 -11.90 33.83 -14.57
N LEU A 132 -10.82 33.84 -13.76
CA LEU A 132 -10.35 32.67 -13.02
C LEU A 132 -11.28 32.28 -11.87
N ARG A 133 -12.05 33.25 -11.34
CA ARG A 133 -13.04 33.02 -10.27
C ARG A 133 -14.39 32.50 -10.76
N THR A 134 -14.72 32.77 -12.03
CA THR A 134 -16.09 32.65 -12.54
C THR A 134 -16.25 31.63 -13.66
N GLN A 135 -15.16 31.24 -14.35
CA GLN A 135 -15.26 30.32 -15.48
C GLN A 135 -14.95 28.88 -15.07
N ALA A 136 -15.89 27.97 -15.30
CA ALA A 136 -15.79 26.55 -14.98
C ALA A 136 -14.49 25.89 -15.46
N ILE A 137 -14.01 26.24 -16.67
CA ILE A 137 -12.78 25.67 -17.24
C ILE A 137 -11.54 25.92 -16.38
N HIS A 138 -11.48 27.05 -15.67
CA HIS A 138 -10.36 27.38 -14.79
C HIS A 138 -10.45 26.62 -13.47
N HIS A 139 -11.66 26.41 -12.94
CA HIS A 139 -11.89 25.56 -11.78
C HIS A 139 -11.51 24.11 -12.06
N ASP A 140 -11.91 23.57 -13.20
CA ASP A 140 -11.54 22.21 -13.63
C ASP A 140 -10.02 22.06 -13.76
N LYS A 141 -9.35 23.03 -14.40
CA LYS A 141 -7.88 23.06 -14.49
C LYS A 141 -7.23 23.14 -13.11
N ARG A 142 -7.75 23.96 -12.19
CA ARG A 142 -7.23 24.09 -10.83
C ARG A 142 -7.28 22.74 -10.10
N ARG A 143 -8.44 22.09 -10.07
CA ARG A 143 -8.60 20.80 -9.38
C ARG A 143 -7.73 19.71 -10.00
N ARG A 144 -7.70 19.63 -11.34
CA ARG A 144 -6.85 18.68 -12.07
C ARG A 144 -5.37 18.85 -11.74
N TRP A 145 -4.85 20.07 -11.79
CA TRP A 145 -3.42 20.27 -11.54
C TRP A 145 -3.09 20.18 -10.06
N GLY A 146 -3.97 20.66 -9.17
CA GLY A 146 -3.85 20.48 -7.73
C GLY A 146 -3.78 19.00 -7.34
N SER A 147 -4.62 18.15 -7.94
CA SER A 147 -4.59 16.72 -7.66
C SER A 147 -3.29 16.05 -8.13
N GLN A 148 -2.81 16.41 -9.33
CA GLN A 148 -1.54 15.89 -9.85
C GLN A 148 -0.34 16.36 -9.03
N LEU A 149 -0.39 17.58 -8.50
CA LEU A 149 0.63 18.11 -7.61
C LEU A 149 0.68 17.32 -6.30
N ILE A 150 -0.48 17.08 -5.67
CA ILE A 150 -0.57 16.31 -4.41
C ILE A 150 -0.16 14.84 -4.63
N GLU A 151 -0.59 14.22 -5.73
CA GLU A 151 -0.17 12.86 -6.10
C GLU A 151 1.34 12.80 -6.34
N GLY A 152 1.90 13.77 -7.06
CA GLY A 152 3.34 13.90 -7.28
C GLY A 152 4.13 14.10 -5.99
N LEU A 153 3.61 14.90 -5.05
CA LEU A 153 4.20 15.10 -3.73
C LEU A 153 4.26 13.80 -2.91
N GLY A 154 3.18 13.03 -2.91
CA GLY A 154 3.15 11.70 -2.27
C GLY A 154 4.17 10.74 -2.91
N ASN A 155 4.23 10.69 -4.25
CA ASN A 155 5.19 9.85 -4.96
C ASN A 155 6.65 10.27 -4.70
N ALA A 156 6.95 11.58 -4.64
CA ALA A 156 8.28 12.08 -4.32
C ALA A 156 8.70 11.72 -2.89
N ALA A 157 7.76 11.76 -1.93
CA ALA A 157 8.01 11.30 -0.56
C ALA A 157 8.29 9.79 -0.50
N LEU A 158 7.56 9.00 -1.28
CA LEU A 158 7.79 7.56 -1.37
C LEU A 158 9.14 7.23 -2.03
N GLU A 159 9.46 7.89 -3.14
CA GLU A 159 10.74 7.73 -3.84
C GLU A 159 11.92 8.11 -2.95
N MET A 160 11.81 9.19 -2.19
CA MET A 160 12.85 9.62 -1.24
C MET A 160 13.07 8.57 -0.14
N TRP A 161 12.01 7.95 0.38
CA TRP A 161 12.14 6.85 1.34
C TRP A 161 12.76 5.60 0.75
N GLU A 162 12.29 5.18 -0.42
CA GLU A 162 12.75 3.96 -1.05
C GLU A 162 14.19 4.12 -1.55
N SER A 163 14.58 5.28 -2.07
CA SER A 163 15.91 5.50 -2.65
C SER A 163 16.95 6.06 -1.67
N TYR A 164 16.52 6.94 -0.76
CA TYR A 164 17.41 7.71 0.14
C TYR A 164 16.88 7.78 1.58
N PRO A 165 16.65 6.64 2.25
CA PRO A 165 16.00 6.61 3.57
C PRO A 165 16.77 7.40 4.64
N LYS A 166 18.11 7.47 4.55
CA LYS A 166 18.94 8.25 5.48
C LYS A 166 18.70 9.75 5.36
N ASP A 167 18.60 10.25 4.13
CA ASP A 167 18.35 11.67 3.87
C ASP A 167 16.94 12.03 4.32
N MET A 168 15.98 11.15 4.08
CA MET A 168 14.62 11.32 4.58
C MET A 168 14.58 11.44 6.11
N ILE A 169 15.24 10.53 6.85
CA ILE A 169 15.35 10.60 8.30
C ILE A 169 15.97 11.92 8.77
N LEU A 170 17.02 12.40 8.10
CA LEU A 170 17.65 13.68 8.41
C LEU A 170 16.69 14.86 8.18
N GLN A 171 15.87 14.82 7.13
CA GLN A 171 14.87 15.85 6.85
C GLN A 171 13.67 15.85 7.79
N LEU A 172 13.40 14.71 8.45
CA LEU A 172 12.35 14.55 9.46
C LEU A 172 12.83 14.83 10.88
N ALA A 173 14.15 14.84 11.11
CA ALA A 173 14.74 15.13 12.40
C ALA A 173 14.38 16.55 12.91
N PRO A 174 14.54 16.85 14.22
CA PRO A 174 14.40 18.21 14.74
C PRO A 174 15.23 19.23 13.94
N GLY A 175 14.58 20.26 13.39
CA GLY A 175 15.20 21.27 12.53
C GLY A 175 15.25 20.92 11.04
N GLY A 176 14.86 19.70 10.65
CA GLY A 176 14.73 19.30 9.25
C GLY A 176 13.55 19.97 8.55
N SER A 177 13.68 20.19 7.24
CA SER A 177 12.71 20.99 6.46
C SER A 177 11.34 20.32 6.31
N LEU A 178 11.28 18.98 6.35
CA LEU A 178 10.06 18.23 6.13
C LEU A 178 9.22 18.02 7.39
N ARG A 179 9.77 18.31 8.58
CA ARG A 179 9.06 18.16 9.86
C ARG A 179 7.82 19.06 9.95
N LYS A 180 7.84 20.22 9.29
CA LYS A 180 6.74 21.18 9.25
C LYS A 180 5.85 21.04 8.01
N LEU A 181 6.01 19.98 7.21
CA LEU A 181 5.28 19.85 5.94
C LEU A 181 3.76 19.93 6.12
N TRP A 182 3.24 19.31 7.19
CA TRP A 182 1.80 19.26 7.49
C TRP A 182 1.23 20.56 8.07
N THR A 183 2.09 21.52 8.39
CA THR A 183 1.70 22.86 8.85
C THR A 183 2.17 23.94 7.88
N ASP A 184 2.73 23.53 6.73
CA ASP A 184 3.18 24.41 5.65
C ASP A 184 1.96 24.93 4.86
N ASP A 185 1.84 26.25 4.75
CA ASP A 185 0.76 26.93 4.05
C ASP A 185 0.67 26.52 2.57
N ARG A 186 1.78 26.09 1.96
CA ARG A 186 1.81 25.60 0.58
C ARG A 186 1.06 24.29 0.47
N LEU A 187 1.27 23.34 1.38
CA LEU A 187 0.51 22.09 1.36
C LEU A 187 -0.98 22.38 1.56
N LEU A 188 -1.33 23.25 2.51
CA LEU A 188 -2.70 23.69 2.74
C LEU A 188 -3.32 24.31 1.47
N ARG A 189 -2.57 25.15 0.76
CA ARG A 189 -2.97 25.79 -0.50
C ARG A 189 -3.17 24.77 -1.61
N ALA A 190 -2.32 23.76 -1.73
CA ALA A 190 -2.50 22.66 -2.68
C ALA A 190 -3.78 21.87 -2.39
N ILE A 191 -4.02 21.48 -1.13
CA ILE A 191 -5.26 20.77 -0.74
C ILE A 191 -6.49 21.64 -1.04
N SER A 192 -6.43 22.93 -0.67
CA SER A 192 -7.50 23.91 -0.93
C SER A 192 -7.82 24.05 -2.43
N SER A 193 -6.81 23.94 -3.29
CA SER A 193 -7.01 24.04 -4.74
C SER A 193 -7.91 22.91 -5.30
N VAL A 194 -7.96 21.77 -4.61
CA VAL A 194 -8.78 20.60 -4.98
C VAL A 194 -10.09 20.53 -4.20
N SER A 195 -10.09 20.90 -2.91
CA SER A 195 -11.25 20.79 -2.01
C SER A 195 -12.31 21.88 -2.23
N LEU A 196 -11.93 23.04 -2.75
CA LEU A 196 -12.87 24.14 -2.98
C LEU A 196 -13.78 23.83 -4.17
N GLU A 197 -15.06 23.70 -3.87
CA GLU A 197 -16.11 23.49 -4.85
C GLU A 197 -16.26 24.71 -5.78
N PHE A 198 -16.82 24.46 -6.96
CA PHE A 198 -17.28 25.51 -7.86
C PHE A 198 -18.79 25.47 -7.89
N ASP A 199 -19.45 26.61 -7.69
CA ASP A 199 -20.91 26.71 -7.73
C ASP A 199 -21.40 26.40 -9.16
N LYS A 200 -21.75 25.12 -9.37
CA LYS A 200 -22.15 24.59 -10.68
C LYS A 200 -23.67 24.45 -10.70
N THR A 201 -24.33 25.35 -11.43
CA THR A 201 -25.67 25.08 -11.99
C THR A 201 -25.62 24.06 -13.14
N CYS A 202 -24.43 23.72 -13.66
CA CYS A 202 -24.22 22.72 -14.72
C CYS A 202 -23.65 21.41 -14.16
N LYS A 203 -24.40 20.30 -14.32
CA LYS A 203 -23.99 18.93 -13.96
C LYS A 203 -22.94 18.30 -14.90
N GLU A 204 -22.45 19.02 -15.91
CA GLU A 204 -21.45 18.50 -16.85
C GLU A 204 -20.06 18.42 -16.20
N GLY A 205 -19.47 17.22 -16.16
CA GLY A 205 -18.07 16.99 -15.74
C GLY A 205 -17.84 16.38 -14.35
N ALA A 206 -18.88 15.91 -13.66
CA ALA A 206 -18.75 15.27 -12.34
C ALA A 206 -17.84 14.00 -12.37
N ASP A 207 -17.82 13.30 -13.50
CA ASP A 207 -16.98 12.12 -13.75
C ASP A 207 -15.48 12.43 -13.59
N LYS A 208 -15.01 13.52 -14.19
CA LYS A 208 -13.60 13.95 -14.13
C LYS A 208 -13.23 14.50 -12.78
N GLU A 209 -14.19 15.15 -12.12
CA GLU A 209 -14.01 15.74 -10.81
C GLU A 209 -13.71 14.68 -9.74
N GLY A 210 -14.46 13.56 -9.77
CA GLY A 210 -14.20 12.40 -8.91
C GLY A 210 -12.80 11.83 -9.10
N ILE A 211 -12.30 11.75 -10.34
CA ILE A 211 -10.94 11.27 -10.65
C ILE A 211 -9.88 12.16 -10.01
N TRP A 212 -10.03 13.49 -10.06
CA TRP A 212 -9.05 14.42 -9.47
C TRP A 212 -9.08 14.37 -7.95
N VAL A 213 -10.26 14.30 -7.33
CA VAL A 213 -10.37 14.12 -5.88
C VAL A 213 -9.72 12.81 -5.44
N ALA A 214 -9.98 11.73 -6.18
CA ALA A 214 -9.38 10.43 -5.91
C ALA A 214 -7.85 10.46 -5.98
N ALA A 215 -7.28 11.08 -7.01
CA ALA A 215 -5.83 11.24 -7.15
C ALA A 215 -5.22 12.04 -5.98
N ALA A 216 -5.87 13.13 -5.56
CA ALA A 216 -5.42 13.94 -4.43
C ALA A 216 -5.45 13.14 -3.11
N LEU A 217 -6.53 12.41 -2.82
CA LEU A 217 -6.63 11.60 -1.60
C LEU A 217 -5.60 10.47 -1.57
N LYS A 218 -5.38 9.78 -2.71
CA LYS A 218 -4.30 8.79 -2.84
C LYS A 218 -2.93 9.41 -2.56
N GLY A 219 -2.65 10.57 -3.14
CA GLY A 219 -1.43 11.33 -2.90
C GLY A 219 -1.23 11.69 -1.42
N LEU A 220 -2.28 12.20 -0.75
CA LEU A 220 -2.24 12.54 0.68
C LEU A 220 -2.04 11.31 1.55
N HIS A 221 -2.71 10.19 1.24
CA HIS A 221 -2.50 8.96 1.99
C HIS A 221 -1.05 8.49 1.86
N VAL A 222 -0.50 8.41 0.64
CA VAL A 222 0.90 8.05 0.42
C VAL A 222 1.83 9.01 1.17
N LEU A 223 1.58 10.31 1.07
CA LEU A 223 2.34 11.33 1.78
C LEU A 223 2.31 11.11 3.30
N SER A 224 1.14 10.86 3.89
CA SER A 224 0.98 10.60 5.33
C SER A 224 1.65 9.30 5.78
N SER A 225 1.69 8.30 4.90
CA SER A 225 2.41 7.06 5.15
C SER A 225 3.93 7.24 5.17
N CYS A 226 4.43 8.17 4.36
CA CYS A 226 5.85 8.51 4.27
C CYS A 226 6.27 9.53 5.34
N ILE A 227 5.49 10.57 5.56
CA ILE A 227 5.79 11.68 6.46
C ILE A 227 4.65 11.74 7.47
N SER A 228 4.95 11.37 8.71
CA SER A 228 3.95 11.43 9.78
C SER A 228 3.32 12.82 9.87
N PRO A 229 1.99 12.92 9.94
CA PRO A 229 1.32 14.17 10.26
C PRO A 229 1.69 14.59 11.69
N VAL A 230 2.44 15.68 11.85
CA VAL A 230 2.86 16.19 13.17
C VAL A 230 2.71 17.69 13.24
N VAL A 231 2.27 18.16 14.40
CA VAL A 231 2.26 19.58 14.76
C VAL A 231 3.49 19.86 15.61
N SER A 232 4.29 20.87 15.25
CA SER A 232 5.59 21.11 15.91
C SER A 232 5.50 22.15 17.03
N SER A 233 4.51 23.03 17.02
CA SER A 233 4.31 24.09 18.02
C SER A 233 2.84 24.51 18.13
N GLU A 234 2.45 25.14 19.24
CA GLU A 234 1.10 25.74 19.38
C GLU A 234 0.79 26.75 18.27
N ASP A 235 1.79 27.49 17.79
CA ASP A 235 1.65 28.45 16.69
C ASP A 235 1.23 27.80 15.37
N ASP A 236 1.46 26.49 15.22
CA ASP A 236 1.10 25.75 14.02
C ASP A 236 -0.36 25.22 14.06
N LEU A 237 -1.06 25.38 15.20
CA LEU A 237 -2.36 24.75 15.45
C LEU A 237 -3.48 25.30 14.53
N ASP A 238 -3.42 26.58 14.18
CA ASP A 238 -4.38 27.17 13.25
C ASP A 238 -4.23 26.59 11.83
N SER A 239 -2.98 26.45 11.35
CA SER A 239 -2.68 25.80 10.07
C SER A 239 -3.11 24.33 10.09
N TRP A 240 -2.88 23.64 11.21
CA TRP A 240 -3.33 22.25 11.41
C TRP A 240 -4.85 22.08 11.35
N ILE A 241 -5.59 22.99 12.00
CA ILE A 241 -7.05 23.02 11.97
C ILE A 241 -7.57 23.31 10.56
N ASN A 242 -6.96 24.28 9.88
CA ASN A 242 -7.33 24.59 8.51
C ASN A 242 -7.05 23.41 7.58
N LEU A 243 -5.96 22.68 7.79
CA LEU A 243 -5.67 21.44 7.06
C LEU A 243 -6.77 20.39 7.29
N HIS A 244 -7.19 20.15 8.53
CA HIS A 244 -8.30 19.23 8.83
C HIS A 244 -9.59 19.64 8.13
N ARG A 245 -9.92 20.93 8.14
CA ARG A 245 -11.10 21.47 7.45
C ARG A 245 -11.05 21.15 5.95
N GLN A 246 -9.91 21.39 5.30
CA GLN A 246 -9.79 21.18 3.86
C GLN A 246 -9.75 19.69 3.48
N VAL A 247 -9.10 18.85 4.29
CA VAL A 247 -9.11 17.39 4.10
C VAL A 247 -10.52 16.84 4.30
N SER A 248 -11.24 17.26 5.34
CA SER A 248 -12.63 16.88 5.56
C SER A 248 -13.50 17.25 4.35
N LYS A 249 -13.42 18.49 3.85
CA LYS A 249 -14.12 18.90 2.61
C LYS A 249 -13.76 18.04 1.40
N LEU A 250 -12.48 17.69 1.24
CA LEU A 250 -12.03 16.84 0.14
C LEU A 250 -12.62 15.42 0.25
N ILE A 251 -12.68 14.85 1.45
CA ILE A 251 -13.28 13.54 1.73
C ILE A 251 -14.79 13.57 1.47
N GLN A 252 -15.50 14.60 1.96
CA GLN A 252 -16.94 14.73 1.71
C GLN A 252 -17.25 14.92 0.22
N SER A 253 -16.40 15.66 -0.51
CA SER A 253 -16.49 15.75 -1.99
C SER A 253 -16.30 14.38 -2.64
N ALA A 254 -15.36 13.57 -2.16
CA ALA A 254 -15.14 12.22 -2.64
C ALA A 254 -16.36 11.32 -2.38
N ASP A 255 -16.92 11.34 -1.16
CA ASP A 255 -18.10 10.55 -0.80
C ASP A 255 -19.31 10.87 -1.68
N ASN A 256 -19.47 12.15 -2.05
CA ASN A 256 -20.53 12.59 -2.95
C ASN A 256 -20.28 12.20 -4.42
N LEU A 257 -19.06 12.41 -4.93
CA LEU A 257 -18.76 12.22 -6.35
C LEU A 257 -18.59 10.74 -6.71
N LEU A 258 -17.99 9.94 -5.81
CA LEU A 258 -17.64 8.54 -6.06
C LEU A 258 -18.71 7.56 -5.59
N SER A 259 -19.85 8.06 -5.12
CA SER A 259 -21.06 7.28 -4.90
C SER A 259 -22.08 7.40 -6.04
N ASP A 260 -21.71 8.05 -7.15
CA ASP A 260 -22.53 8.20 -8.35
C ASP A 260 -22.26 7.07 -9.36
N GLU A 261 -23.21 6.81 -10.26
CA GLU A 261 -23.11 5.86 -11.36
C GLU A 261 -22.02 6.24 -12.38
N MET A 262 -21.64 7.52 -12.42
CA MET A 262 -20.69 8.05 -13.41
C MET A 262 -19.22 7.72 -13.09
N THR A 263 -18.91 7.26 -11.88
CA THR A 263 -17.55 6.90 -11.47
C THR A 263 -17.36 5.40 -11.40
N SER A 264 -16.14 4.92 -11.61
CA SER A 264 -15.87 3.48 -11.63
C SER A 264 -15.78 2.89 -10.22
N MET A 265 -16.21 1.64 -10.05
CA MET A 265 -16.12 0.90 -8.78
C MET A 265 -14.68 0.81 -8.27
N LYS A 266 -13.70 0.65 -9.16
CA LYS A 266 -12.28 0.62 -8.78
C LYS A 266 -11.83 1.94 -8.13
N ASP A 267 -12.34 3.08 -8.57
CA ASP A 267 -11.97 4.39 -8.00
C ASP A 267 -12.58 4.53 -6.60
N ALA A 268 -13.81 4.05 -6.39
CA ALA A 268 -14.43 4.00 -5.07
C ALA A 268 -13.63 3.13 -4.08
N ILE A 269 -13.15 1.96 -4.52
CA ILE A 269 -12.29 1.06 -3.72
C ILE A 269 -10.97 1.75 -3.36
N GLU A 270 -10.28 2.32 -4.35
CA GLU A 270 -8.99 2.98 -4.14
C GLU A 270 -9.13 4.22 -3.24
N VAL A 271 -10.20 5.01 -3.39
CA VAL A 271 -10.42 6.17 -2.54
C VAL A 271 -10.72 5.76 -1.11
N ARG A 272 -11.54 4.74 -0.88
CA ARG A 272 -11.81 4.29 0.50
C ARG A 272 -10.54 3.84 1.21
N TRP A 273 -9.68 3.10 0.52
CA TRP A 273 -8.33 2.76 1.03
C TRP A 273 -7.56 4.03 1.44
N ALA A 274 -7.51 5.03 0.55
CA ALA A 274 -6.80 6.27 0.81
C ALA A 274 -7.38 7.06 1.99
N VAL A 275 -8.71 7.20 2.05
CA VAL A 275 -9.40 7.92 3.13
C VAL A 275 -9.13 7.26 4.48
N ARG A 276 -9.30 5.94 4.58
CA ARG A 276 -9.03 5.19 5.83
C ARG A 276 -7.59 5.37 6.29
N GLY A 277 -6.64 5.23 5.37
CA GLY A 277 -5.23 5.34 5.68
C GLY A 277 -4.80 6.75 6.10
N LEU A 278 -5.40 7.79 5.51
CA LEU A 278 -5.19 9.17 5.91
C LEU A 278 -5.86 9.47 7.26
N ALA A 279 -7.11 9.06 7.44
CA ALA A 279 -7.89 9.29 8.66
C ALA A 279 -7.21 8.68 9.88
N VAL A 280 -6.78 7.41 9.82
CA VAL A 280 -6.07 6.74 10.93
C VAL A 280 -4.81 7.51 11.31
N ARG A 281 -4.04 8.04 10.35
CA ARG A 281 -2.80 8.77 10.65
C ARG A 281 -3.05 10.15 11.23
N LEU A 282 -4.06 10.86 10.76
CA LEU A 282 -4.50 12.12 11.37
C LEU A 282 -5.04 11.90 12.79
N GLN A 283 -5.77 10.81 13.02
CA GLN A 283 -6.24 10.42 14.35
C GLN A 283 -5.07 10.16 15.30
N LEU A 284 -4.05 9.39 14.87
CA LEU A 284 -2.83 9.15 15.67
C LEU A 284 -2.08 10.45 16.00
N ALA A 285 -1.98 11.36 15.03
CA ALA A 285 -1.38 12.67 15.23
C ALA A 285 -2.14 13.49 16.30
N ASN A 286 -3.47 13.49 16.22
CA ASN A 286 -4.32 14.21 17.16
C ASN A 286 -4.32 13.62 18.57
N ALA A 287 -4.20 12.30 18.70
CA ALA A 287 -4.04 11.65 20.01
C ALA A 287 -2.78 12.13 20.75
N SER A 288 -1.70 12.41 20.02
CA SER A 288 -0.46 12.97 20.58
C SER A 288 -0.64 14.43 21.07
N ILE A 289 -1.50 15.20 20.39
CA ILE A 289 -1.78 16.61 20.75
C ILE A 289 -2.70 16.71 21.97
N ALA A 290 -3.74 15.87 22.04
CA ALA A 290 -4.72 15.88 23.13
C ALA A 290 -4.10 15.59 24.51
N ASN A 291 -3.02 14.80 24.56
CA ASN A 291 -2.28 14.56 25.80
C ASN A 291 -1.48 15.78 26.30
N SER A 292 -1.41 16.86 25.51
CA SER A 292 -0.56 18.02 25.75
C SER A 292 -1.33 19.31 26.10
N SER A 293 -2.67 19.31 25.95
CA SER A 293 -3.50 20.53 26.04
C SER A 293 -4.56 20.42 27.15
N GLY A 294 -4.68 21.47 27.97
CA GLY A 294 -5.70 21.56 29.03
C GLY A 294 -7.12 21.70 28.45
N VAL A 295 -8.11 21.14 29.15
CA VAL A 295 -9.53 21.19 28.76
C VAL A 295 -10.05 22.62 28.88
N HIS A 296 -10.63 23.15 27.80
CA HIS A 296 -11.35 24.42 27.79
C HIS A 296 -12.86 24.18 27.59
N ASP A 297 -13.71 24.84 28.38
CA ASP A 297 -15.19 24.70 28.40
C ASP A 297 -15.91 25.34 27.19
N ASN A 298 -15.27 25.41 26.02
CA ASN A 298 -15.86 26.02 24.83
C ASN A 298 -16.71 25.00 24.05
N VAL A 299 -17.92 25.40 23.65
CA VAL A 299 -18.82 24.59 22.81
C VAL A 299 -18.24 24.48 21.38
N PRO A 300 -18.24 23.30 20.74
CA PRO A 300 -17.73 23.12 19.39
C PRO A 300 -18.47 24.01 18.37
N LYS A 301 -17.72 24.72 17.50
CA LYS A 301 -18.32 25.67 16.53
C LYS A 301 -18.69 25.03 15.19
N GLU A 302 -18.03 23.95 14.77
CA GLU A 302 -18.33 23.20 13.53
C GLU A 302 -17.62 21.82 13.57
N PRO A 303 -18.31 20.69 13.31
CA PRO A 303 -17.68 19.38 13.24
C PRO A 303 -17.00 19.14 11.88
N PHE A 304 -15.82 18.55 11.87
CA PHE A 304 -15.16 18.06 10.66
C PHE A 304 -15.37 16.55 10.54
N SER A 305 -16.05 16.13 9.47
CA SER A 305 -16.33 14.72 9.22
C SER A 305 -15.33 14.10 8.24
N PHE A 306 -14.78 12.96 8.64
CA PHE A 306 -13.91 12.09 7.84
C PHE A 306 -14.64 10.81 7.41
N ALA A 307 -15.94 10.71 7.69
CA ALA A 307 -16.79 9.57 7.33
C ALA A 307 -17.07 9.51 5.82
N THR A 308 -17.15 8.30 5.25
CA THR A 308 -17.57 8.06 3.84
C THR A 308 -18.73 7.07 3.71
N PRO A 309 -19.91 7.35 4.31
CA PRO A 309 -21.01 6.40 4.38
C PRO A 309 -21.53 5.96 3.00
N LYS A 310 -21.49 6.83 1.97
CA LYS A 310 -21.98 6.48 0.63
C LYS A 310 -21.01 5.56 -0.10
N ILE A 311 -19.72 5.85 -0.06
CA ILE A 311 -18.67 4.97 -0.61
C ILE A 311 -18.68 3.62 0.13
N ASN A 312 -18.75 3.62 1.47
CA ASN A 312 -18.84 2.40 2.28
C ASN A 312 -20.03 1.55 1.86
N THR A 313 -21.21 2.16 1.73
CA THR A 313 -22.41 1.46 1.28
C THR A 313 -22.20 0.84 -0.10
N ARG A 314 -21.69 1.62 -1.06
CA ARG A 314 -21.46 1.17 -2.44
C ARG A 314 -20.57 -0.07 -2.49
N ILE A 315 -19.48 -0.09 -1.72
CA ILE A 315 -18.50 -1.18 -1.79
C ILE A 315 -18.70 -2.30 -0.76
N SER A 316 -19.68 -2.17 0.13
CA SER A 316 -19.92 -3.10 1.26
C SER A 316 -20.15 -4.56 0.85
N LYS A 317 -20.49 -4.83 -0.41
CA LYS A 317 -20.70 -6.20 -0.91
C LYS A 317 -19.43 -6.89 -1.37
N LEU A 318 -18.31 -6.18 -1.51
CA LEU A 318 -17.09 -6.79 -2.01
C LEU A 318 -16.60 -7.87 -1.03
N PRO A 319 -16.11 -9.02 -1.55
CA PRO A 319 -15.66 -10.12 -0.70
C PRO A 319 -14.22 -9.87 -0.20
N PHE A 320 -13.73 -8.63 -0.24
CA PHE A 320 -12.42 -8.24 0.24
C PHE A 320 -12.41 -6.81 0.78
N ASP A 321 -11.43 -6.50 1.62
CA ASP A 321 -11.16 -5.16 2.12
C ASP A 321 -9.63 -4.93 2.24
N ILE A 322 -9.20 -3.67 2.20
CA ILE A 322 -7.83 -3.23 2.43
C ILE A 322 -7.85 -2.32 3.65
N LEU A 323 -7.13 -2.73 4.69
CA LEU A 323 -7.15 -2.15 6.03
C LEU A 323 -5.79 -1.50 6.30
N PRO A 324 -5.65 -0.19 6.09
CA PRO A 324 -4.39 0.50 6.33
C PRO A 324 -4.06 0.54 7.81
N HIS A 325 -2.78 0.37 8.15
CA HIS A 325 -2.28 0.50 9.51
C HIS A 325 -3.04 -0.38 10.54
N CYS A 326 -3.50 -1.55 10.11
CA CYS A 326 -4.16 -2.53 10.98
C CYS A 326 -3.21 -3.02 12.08
N LEU A 327 -1.93 -3.22 11.72
CA LEU A 327 -0.86 -3.51 12.68
C LEU A 327 0.01 -2.26 12.86
N PRO A 328 0.36 -1.88 14.10
CA PRO A 328 1.11 -0.66 14.39
C PRO A 328 2.61 -0.82 14.09
N TRP A 329 2.99 -1.68 13.14
CA TRP A 329 4.37 -2.03 12.84
C TRP A 329 5.21 -0.83 12.41
N GLN A 330 4.58 0.22 11.90
CA GLN A 330 5.21 1.49 11.54
C GLN A 330 5.51 2.39 12.75
N MET A 331 5.05 2.04 13.95
CA MET A 331 5.34 2.76 15.19
C MET A 331 6.58 2.16 15.85
N HIS A 332 7.52 3.01 16.28
CA HIS A 332 8.63 2.57 17.13
C HIS A 332 8.09 2.29 18.56
N ASN A 333 8.90 1.70 19.44
CA ASN A 333 8.51 1.42 20.85
C ASN A 333 8.13 2.66 21.68
N SER A 334 8.23 3.87 21.11
CA SER A 334 7.64 5.12 21.58
C SER A 334 6.53 5.50 20.60
N LEU A 335 5.40 6.03 21.07
CA LEU A 335 4.25 6.53 20.28
C LEU A 335 4.61 7.55 19.15
N GLU A 336 5.88 7.81 18.92
CA GLU A 336 6.45 8.65 17.87
C GLU A 336 6.50 7.87 16.53
N TYR A 337 5.38 7.89 15.82
CA TYR A 337 5.37 7.60 14.38
C TYR A 337 6.08 8.74 13.65
N SER A 338 7.21 8.47 12.99
CA SER A 338 7.94 9.46 12.17
C SER A 338 7.67 9.35 10.67
N GLY A 339 7.06 8.24 10.24
CA GLY A 339 6.91 7.88 8.82
C GLY A 339 7.39 6.46 8.56
N TYR A 340 7.77 6.17 7.33
CA TYR A 340 8.08 4.81 6.86
C TYR A 340 9.59 4.51 6.96
N PRO A 341 10.16 3.69 7.88
CA PRO A 341 10.03 2.25 7.70
C PRO A 341 10.10 1.39 8.97
N THR A 342 9.70 0.13 8.81
CA THR A 342 9.79 -0.97 9.78
C THR A 342 11.06 -1.81 9.55
N GLN A 343 12.21 -1.18 9.33
CA GLN A 343 13.42 -1.90 8.86
C GLN A 343 13.80 -3.07 9.77
N HIS A 344 13.64 -2.93 11.08
CA HIS A 344 13.90 -4.01 12.03
C HIS A 344 12.94 -5.19 11.86
N LEU A 345 11.64 -4.95 11.65
CA LEU A 345 10.66 -6.03 11.54
C LEU A 345 10.85 -6.86 10.28
N ALA A 346 11.13 -6.22 9.14
CA ALA A 346 11.40 -6.95 7.90
C ALA A 346 12.62 -7.86 8.06
N SER A 347 13.71 -7.36 8.65
CA SER A 347 14.89 -8.17 8.95
C SER A 347 14.57 -9.32 9.91
N GLN A 348 13.81 -9.08 10.98
CA GLN A 348 13.38 -10.12 11.93
C GLN A 348 12.52 -11.20 11.26
N LEU A 349 11.62 -10.83 10.35
CA LEU A 349 10.82 -11.78 9.57
C LEU A 349 11.72 -12.59 8.62
N LEU A 350 12.69 -11.97 7.97
CA LEU A 350 13.64 -12.66 7.09
C LEU A 350 14.57 -13.62 7.84
N GLU A 351 15.00 -13.25 9.05
CA GLU A 351 15.83 -14.10 9.91
C GLU A 351 15.05 -15.29 10.49
N SER A 352 13.79 -15.08 10.86
CA SER A 352 12.98 -16.12 11.50
C SER A 352 12.29 -17.07 10.52
N ILE A 353 11.99 -16.63 9.29
CA ILE A 353 11.25 -17.42 8.31
C ILE A 353 12.21 -18.08 7.31
N PRO A 354 12.22 -19.41 7.18
CA PRO A 354 13.13 -20.14 6.29
C PRO A 354 12.64 -20.12 4.82
N PHE A 355 12.75 -18.98 4.16
CA PHE A 355 12.37 -18.81 2.75
C PHE A 355 13.17 -19.70 1.79
N ASN A 356 12.48 -20.27 0.80
CA ASN A 356 13.08 -21.07 -0.28
C ASN A 356 12.79 -20.44 -1.64
N PHE A 357 13.82 -20.34 -2.49
CA PHE A 357 13.72 -19.90 -3.88
C PHE A 357 13.70 -21.13 -4.79
N ASP A 358 12.50 -21.59 -5.11
CA ASP A 358 12.30 -22.82 -5.87
C ASP A 358 12.52 -22.62 -7.37
N THR A 359 12.84 -23.70 -8.07
CA THR A 359 12.87 -23.74 -9.54
C THR A 359 11.58 -24.31 -10.07
N LEU A 360 10.83 -23.51 -10.85
CA LEU A 360 9.63 -23.95 -11.55
C LEU A 360 9.97 -24.48 -12.93
N THR A 361 9.22 -25.48 -13.37
CA THR A 361 9.24 -25.92 -14.77
C THR A 361 8.11 -25.22 -15.51
N THR A 362 8.46 -24.39 -16.49
CA THR A 362 7.49 -23.70 -17.34
C THR A 362 6.76 -24.68 -18.26
N ARG A 363 5.67 -24.23 -18.90
CA ARG A 363 4.92 -25.04 -19.89
C ARG A 363 5.78 -25.53 -21.06
N THR A 364 6.87 -24.82 -21.38
CA THR A 364 7.83 -25.20 -22.43
C THR A 364 8.91 -26.17 -21.94
N GLY A 365 8.87 -26.58 -20.67
CA GLY A 365 9.87 -27.45 -20.05
C GLY A 365 11.12 -26.72 -19.56
N ALA A 366 11.22 -25.40 -19.74
CA ALA A 366 12.36 -24.63 -19.24
C ALA A 366 12.29 -24.47 -17.71
N ALA A 367 13.42 -24.65 -17.04
CA ALA A 367 13.60 -24.39 -15.63
C ALA A 367 13.78 -22.88 -15.38
N VAL A 368 12.96 -22.30 -14.51
CA VAL A 368 13.03 -20.89 -14.13
C VAL A 368 13.03 -20.80 -12.62
N ILE A 369 14.04 -20.15 -12.05
CA ILE A 369 14.10 -19.86 -10.61
C ILE A 369 13.03 -18.82 -10.30
N GLU A 370 12.18 -19.07 -9.31
CA GLU A 370 11.25 -18.06 -8.81
C GLU A 370 12.05 -16.88 -8.25
N ARG A 371 11.69 -15.67 -8.65
CA ARG A 371 12.29 -14.45 -8.09
C ARG A 371 11.85 -14.18 -6.65
N ARG A 372 10.76 -14.82 -6.21
CA ARG A 372 10.29 -14.74 -4.81
C ARG A 372 10.72 -15.95 -4.00
N GLY A 373 11.07 -15.71 -2.75
CA GLY A 373 11.20 -16.74 -1.74
C GLY A 373 9.82 -17.12 -1.20
N THR A 374 9.60 -18.39 -0.90
CA THR A 374 8.36 -18.86 -0.28
C THR A 374 8.63 -19.80 0.89
N ALA A 375 7.79 -19.75 1.93
CA ALA A 375 7.80 -20.69 3.05
C ALA A 375 6.36 -21.02 3.47
N TRP A 376 6.11 -22.27 3.85
CA TRP A 376 4.81 -22.71 4.36
C TRP A 376 4.95 -23.02 5.85
N LEU A 377 4.36 -22.17 6.68
CA LEU A 377 4.39 -22.31 8.14
C LEU A 377 3.03 -22.80 8.61
N ALA A 378 2.99 -23.79 9.49
CA ALA A 378 1.74 -24.34 10.00
C ALA A 378 1.90 -24.92 11.42
N LYS A 379 0.83 -24.85 12.21
CA LYS A 379 0.75 -25.54 13.50
C LYS A 379 0.80 -27.06 13.32
N ASP A 380 1.14 -27.77 14.38
CA ASP A 380 1.18 -29.22 14.40
C ASP A 380 -0.13 -29.85 13.91
N GLY A 381 0.00 -30.92 13.12
CA GLY A 381 -1.13 -31.65 12.53
C GLY A 381 -1.67 -31.05 11.22
N ILE A 382 -1.14 -29.91 10.76
CA ILE A 382 -1.46 -29.34 9.45
C ILE A 382 -0.39 -29.79 8.44
N GLY A 383 -0.86 -30.38 7.35
CA GLY A 383 -0.01 -30.92 6.30
C GLY A 383 0.52 -29.87 5.31
N ALA A 384 0.98 -30.35 4.16
CA ALA A 384 1.60 -29.55 3.12
C ALA A 384 0.60 -28.60 2.42
N LEU A 385 1.15 -27.58 1.75
CA LEU A 385 0.41 -26.69 0.86
C LEU A 385 0.73 -27.02 -0.60
N ALA A 386 -0.30 -27.28 -1.41
CA ALA A 386 -0.16 -27.36 -2.87
C ALA A 386 -0.29 -25.94 -3.45
N TYR A 387 0.79 -25.42 -4.05
CA TYR A 387 0.83 -24.05 -4.58
C TYR A 387 1.74 -23.99 -5.81
N SER A 388 1.35 -23.28 -6.87
CA SER A 388 2.17 -23.11 -8.09
C SER A 388 2.72 -24.43 -8.69
N GLY A 389 1.95 -25.53 -8.57
CA GLY A 389 2.37 -26.85 -9.05
C GLY A 389 3.42 -27.57 -8.19
N LYS A 390 3.82 -26.99 -7.05
CA LYS A 390 4.68 -27.61 -6.03
C LYS A 390 3.89 -27.96 -4.77
N LEU A 391 4.45 -28.88 -3.98
CA LEU A 391 3.93 -29.26 -2.68
C LEU A 391 4.94 -28.81 -1.61
N MET A 392 4.56 -27.82 -0.82
CA MET A 392 5.40 -27.18 0.19
C MET A 392 5.19 -27.86 1.54
N PRO A 393 6.20 -28.53 2.12
CA PRO A 393 6.06 -29.16 3.43
C PRO A 393 5.88 -28.10 4.53
N PRO A 394 5.09 -28.39 5.58
CA PRO A 394 4.89 -27.47 6.68
C PRO A 394 6.17 -27.34 7.51
N GLN A 395 6.43 -26.12 7.96
CA GLN A 395 7.43 -25.79 8.97
C GLN A 395 6.73 -25.15 10.17
N GLN A 396 7.41 -25.10 11.32
CA GLN A 396 6.82 -24.52 12.53
C GLN A 396 6.50 -23.04 12.34
N VAL A 397 5.33 -22.60 12.81
CA VAL A 397 4.98 -21.18 12.90
C VAL A 397 5.94 -20.49 13.87
N THR A 398 6.59 -19.42 13.41
CA THR A 398 7.51 -18.62 14.22
C THR A 398 6.76 -17.65 15.12
N ASP A 399 7.39 -17.19 16.20
CA ASP A 399 6.77 -16.28 17.17
C ASP A 399 6.25 -14.98 16.53
N ASN A 400 7.03 -14.39 15.62
CA ASN A 400 6.63 -13.16 14.90
C ASN A 400 5.38 -13.37 14.04
N VAL A 401 5.28 -14.52 13.36
CA VAL A 401 4.11 -14.85 12.52
C VAL A 401 2.90 -15.18 13.39
N SER A 402 3.11 -15.91 14.48
CA SER A 402 2.07 -16.19 15.48
C SER A 402 1.52 -14.91 16.08
N LEU A 403 2.39 -13.98 16.48
CA LEU A 403 2.02 -12.66 16.99
C LEU A 403 1.17 -11.89 15.97
N ALA A 404 1.60 -11.83 14.71
CA ALA A 404 0.82 -11.19 13.63
C ALA A 404 -0.58 -11.80 13.48
N MET A 405 -0.71 -13.13 13.54
CA MET A 405 -2.01 -13.81 13.54
C MET A 405 -2.88 -13.35 14.72
N ARG A 406 -2.33 -13.35 15.94
CA ARG A 406 -3.05 -12.97 17.16
C ARG A 406 -3.49 -11.50 17.12
N GLU A 407 -2.64 -10.62 16.60
CA GLU A 407 -2.92 -9.18 16.53
C GLU A 407 -4.05 -8.87 15.56
N ILE A 408 -4.10 -9.53 14.40
CA ILE A 408 -5.18 -9.35 13.41
C ILE A 408 -6.50 -9.85 13.96
N GLU A 409 -6.51 -11.01 14.60
CA GLU A 409 -7.72 -11.55 15.23
C GLU A 409 -8.25 -10.61 16.32
N ARG A 410 -7.36 -10.13 17.21
CA ARG A 410 -7.72 -9.12 18.21
C ARG A 410 -8.24 -7.84 17.57
N TRP A 411 -7.59 -7.36 16.51
CA TRP A 411 -8.02 -6.17 15.80
C TRP A 411 -9.44 -6.37 15.24
N CYS A 412 -9.72 -7.49 14.56
CA CYS A 412 -11.06 -7.77 14.02
C CYS A 412 -12.13 -7.84 15.12
N VAL A 413 -11.81 -8.48 16.25
CA VAL A 413 -12.68 -8.55 17.42
C VAL A 413 -12.94 -7.16 18.01
N ASN A 414 -11.90 -6.33 18.13
CA ASN A 414 -12.01 -4.99 18.70
C ASN A 414 -12.83 -4.07 17.80
N GLN A 415 -12.59 -4.09 16.48
CA GLN A 415 -13.40 -3.32 15.53
C GLN A 415 -14.86 -3.78 15.52
N GLY A 416 -15.11 -5.09 15.64
CA GLY A 416 -16.46 -5.64 15.81
C GLY A 416 -17.19 -5.16 17.06
N ASN A 417 -16.45 -4.75 18.10
CA ASN A 417 -17.00 -4.24 19.37
C ASN A 417 -17.12 -2.72 19.42
N LEU A 418 -16.44 -2.00 18.52
CA LEU A 418 -16.50 -0.54 18.40
C LEU A 418 -17.83 -0.13 17.75
N GLY A 419 -18.94 -0.36 18.45
CA GLY A 419 -20.29 0.06 18.06
C GLY A 419 -20.56 1.56 18.25
N SER A 420 -19.53 2.41 18.24
CA SER A 420 -19.66 3.86 18.50
C SER A 420 -18.79 4.69 17.58
N THR A 421 -19.38 5.74 17.01
CA THR A 421 -18.71 6.84 16.32
C THR A 421 -17.52 7.33 17.13
N LEU A 422 -16.32 7.22 16.57
CA LEU A 422 -15.12 7.71 17.21
C LEU A 422 -15.03 9.22 17.00
N VAL A 423 -15.17 9.97 18.09
CA VAL A 423 -15.11 11.43 18.13
C VAL A 423 -13.86 11.86 18.89
N SER A 424 -13.09 12.79 18.33
CA SER A 424 -12.02 13.48 19.05
C SER A 424 -12.19 14.99 18.98
N THR A 425 -11.61 15.73 19.93
CA THR A 425 -11.69 17.19 19.95
C THR A 425 -10.33 17.84 19.81
N LEU A 426 -10.24 18.91 19.01
CA LEU A 426 -9.11 19.84 19.00
C LEU A 426 -9.53 21.16 19.66
N SER A 427 -8.68 21.71 20.53
CA SER A 427 -8.94 22.99 21.19
C SER A 427 -7.82 23.99 20.93
N THR A 428 -8.20 25.19 20.52
CA THR A 428 -7.38 26.40 20.53
C THR A 428 -7.82 27.30 21.68
N LYS A 429 -7.17 28.47 21.84
CA LYS A 429 -7.62 29.51 22.78
C LYS A 429 -9.04 30.00 22.46
N ASP A 430 -9.43 30.03 21.18
CA ASP A 430 -10.65 30.71 20.70
C ASP A 430 -11.74 29.77 20.14
N SER A 431 -11.45 28.47 20.00
CA SER A 431 -12.36 27.50 19.41
C SER A 431 -12.09 26.05 19.85
N VAL A 432 -13.17 25.28 19.99
CA VAL A 432 -13.14 23.81 20.08
C VAL A 432 -13.74 23.27 18.79
N ILE A 433 -13.13 22.22 18.26
CA ILE A 433 -13.49 21.58 17.00
C ILE A 433 -13.68 20.10 17.27
N GLU A 434 -14.79 19.57 16.79
CA GLU A 434 -15.12 18.15 16.86
C GLU A 434 -14.68 17.47 15.57
N LEU A 435 -13.95 16.35 15.68
CA LEU A 435 -13.52 15.53 14.57
C LEU A 435 -14.26 14.19 14.64
N ILE A 436 -14.98 13.87 13.56
CA ILE A 436 -15.77 12.65 13.43
C ILE A 436 -15.03 11.70 12.49
N TRP A 437 -14.54 10.57 13.02
CA TRP A 437 -13.69 9.63 12.29
C TRP A 437 -14.42 8.40 11.73
N ASP A 438 -15.74 8.33 11.88
CA ASP A 438 -16.52 7.12 11.70
C ASP A 438 -16.64 6.70 10.22
N ASP A 439 -15.82 5.73 9.80
CA ASP A 439 -15.85 5.12 8.47
C ASP A 439 -16.28 3.64 8.49
N ASP A 440 -16.88 3.17 9.60
CA ASP A 440 -17.22 1.75 9.83
C ASP A 440 -18.73 1.48 9.97
N THR A 441 -19.56 2.43 9.55
CA THR A 441 -21.04 2.33 9.64
C THR A 441 -21.69 1.21 8.82
N SER A 442 -20.96 0.41 8.04
CA SER A 442 -21.53 -0.71 7.28
C SER A 442 -21.46 -2.02 8.05
N ASN A 443 -22.62 -2.62 8.33
CA ASN A 443 -22.75 -3.88 9.08
C ASN A 443 -22.20 -5.14 8.38
N ASN A 444 -21.73 -5.04 7.13
CA ASN A 444 -21.30 -6.17 6.30
C ASN A 444 -19.84 -6.01 5.85
N LEU A 445 -18.93 -5.71 6.78
CA LEU A 445 -17.51 -5.66 6.44
C LEU A 445 -16.83 -7.01 6.70
N PRO A 446 -15.96 -7.48 5.80
CA PRO A 446 -15.26 -8.76 5.95
C PRO A 446 -14.60 -8.97 7.32
N PHE A 447 -14.08 -7.91 7.94
CA PHE A 447 -13.45 -8.01 9.27
C PHE A 447 -14.45 -8.10 10.42
N LEU A 448 -15.65 -7.50 10.28
CA LEU A 448 -16.72 -7.60 11.27
C LEU A 448 -17.23 -9.04 11.34
N GLU A 449 -17.43 -9.67 10.19
CA GLU A 449 -17.82 -11.08 10.10
C GLU A 449 -16.77 -11.99 10.78
N LEU A 450 -15.48 -11.75 10.50
CA LEU A 450 -14.41 -12.50 11.17
C LEU A 450 -14.38 -12.23 12.68
N GLY A 451 -14.55 -10.99 13.11
CA GLY A 451 -14.61 -10.62 14.53
C GLY A 451 -15.75 -11.32 15.26
N GLN A 452 -16.96 -11.31 14.69
CA GLN A 452 -18.13 -12.01 15.22
C GLN A 452 -17.93 -13.52 15.27
N LEU A 453 -17.37 -14.11 14.21
CA LEU A 453 -17.05 -15.54 14.16
C LEU A 453 -16.10 -15.97 15.29
N ILE A 454 -15.08 -15.15 15.57
CA ILE A 454 -14.13 -15.39 16.66
C ILE A 454 -14.81 -15.22 18.02
N GLN A 455 -15.63 -14.17 18.20
CA GLN A 455 -16.31 -13.89 19.47
C GLN A 455 -17.36 -14.93 19.85
N ASN A 456 -18.09 -15.47 18.87
CA ASN A 456 -19.16 -16.45 19.09
C ASN A 456 -18.63 -17.83 19.54
N GLY A 457 -17.31 -17.99 19.69
CA GLY A 457 -16.72 -19.20 20.27
C GLY A 457 -16.74 -20.41 19.35
N GLU A 458 -17.08 -20.25 18.06
CA GLU A 458 -16.93 -21.31 17.05
C GLU A 458 -15.44 -21.65 16.80
N THR A 459 -14.55 -20.77 17.24
CA THR A 459 -13.12 -21.02 17.41
C THR A 459 -12.71 -20.58 18.81
N SER A 460 -11.61 -21.13 19.34
CA SER A 460 -10.83 -20.40 20.34
C SER A 460 -10.49 -19.00 19.79
N LEU A 461 -9.88 -18.11 20.58
CA LEU A 461 -9.27 -16.87 20.07
C LEU A 461 -8.16 -17.11 19.02
N GLU A 462 -8.07 -18.32 18.46
CA GLU A 462 -7.19 -18.76 17.40
C GLU A 462 -7.96 -19.23 16.17
N PHE A 463 -8.10 -18.31 15.21
CA PHE A 463 -8.69 -18.59 13.91
C PHE A 463 -7.61 -19.02 12.91
N PHE A 464 -6.56 -18.23 12.73
CA PHE A 464 -5.44 -18.55 11.85
C PHE A 464 -4.50 -19.57 12.52
N ASP A 465 -4.13 -20.59 11.76
CA ASP A 465 -3.29 -21.71 12.23
C ASP A 465 -2.13 -22.05 11.25
N CYS A 466 -2.06 -21.36 10.11
CA CYS A 466 -1.00 -21.52 9.11
C CYS A 466 -0.80 -20.25 8.28
N ALA A 467 0.34 -20.14 7.60
CA ALA A 467 0.68 -19.01 6.75
C ALA A 467 1.56 -19.41 5.55
N LEU A 468 1.21 -18.91 4.37
CA LEU A 468 2.13 -18.86 3.23
C LEU A 468 2.90 -17.53 3.30
N CYS A 469 4.18 -17.61 3.61
CA CYS A 469 5.05 -16.46 3.65
C CYS A 469 5.71 -16.28 2.29
N ASN A 470 5.68 -15.06 1.75
CA ASN A 470 6.38 -14.70 0.52
C ASN A 470 7.42 -13.61 0.80
N HIS A 471 8.61 -13.78 0.23
CA HIS A 471 9.70 -12.80 0.25
C HIS A 471 9.95 -12.28 -1.17
N TYR A 472 9.87 -10.97 -1.32
CA TYR A 472 10.20 -10.22 -2.52
C TYR A 472 11.54 -9.53 -2.26
N PRO A 473 12.68 -10.10 -2.71
CA PRO A 473 14.01 -9.61 -2.34
C PRO A 473 14.36 -8.24 -2.93
N ASP A 474 13.73 -7.84 -4.03
CA ASP A 474 14.08 -6.66 -4.80
C ASP A 474 12.85 -5.96 -5.42
N GLY A 475 13.11 -4.87 -6.15
CA GLY A 475 12.09 -4.11 -6.88
C GLY A 475 11.42 -4.92 -7.99
N ASP A 476 12.19 -5.76 -8.67
CA ASP A 476 11.77 -6.60 -9.80
C ASP A 476 10.83 -7.76 -9.42
N SER A 477 10.85 -8.14 -8.15
CA SER A 477 10.07 -9.26 -7.63
C SER A 477 8.60 -8.90 -7.52
N ALA A 478 7.75 -9.70 -8.19
CA ALA A 478 6.32 -9.47 -8.30
C ALA A 478 5.51 -10.78 -8.28
N CYS A 479 4.21 -10.66 -8.03
CA CYS A 479 3.24 -11.73 -8.20
C CYS A 479 2.23 -11.36 -9.30
N LYS A 480 2.16 -12.16 -10.36
CA LYS A 480 1.15 -11.97 -11.41
C LYS A 480 -0.26 -12.21 -10.86
N PHE A 481 -1.26 -11.73 -11.59
CA PHE A 481 -2.67 -12.01 -11.29
C PHE A 481 -2.92 -13.52 -11.19
N HIS A 482 -3.46 -13.94 -10.04
CA HIS A 482 -3.76 -15.33 -9.71
C HIS A 482 -4.90 -15.40 -8.68
N THR A 483 -5.37 -16.60 -8.42
CA THR A 483 -6.22 -16.95 -7.28
C THR A 483 -5.47 -17.91 -6.38
N ASP A 484 -5.73 -17.85 -5.08
CA ASP A 484 -5.20 -18.85 -4.16
C ASP A 484 -5.98 -20.17 -4.31
N PRO A 485 -5.30 -21.32 -4.43
CA PRO A 485 -5.97 -22.59 -4.67
C PRO A 485 -6.72 -23.10 -3.42
N GLU A 486 -7.75 -23.91 -3.66
CA GLU A 486 -8.36 -24.83 -2.68
C GLU A 486 -9.06 -24.19 -1.47
N HIS A 487 -9.38 -22.89 -1.53
CA HIS A 487 -10.30 -22.27 -0.58
C HIS A 487 -11.66 -22.96 -0.58
N GLY A 488 -12.23 -23.17 0.61
CA GLY A 488 -13.46 -23.93 0.82
C GLY A 488 -13.29 -25.45 0.84
N SER A 489 -12.11 -25.98 0.48
CA SER A 489 -11.87 -27.44 0.45
C SER A 489 -10.76 -27.91 1.41
N HIS A 490 -9.64 -27.18 1.44
CA HIS A 490 -8.51 -27.45 2.34
C HIS A 490 -8.28 -26.27 3.30
N TRP A 491 -8.59 -25.06 2.83
CA TRP A 491 -8.37 -23.81 3.54
C TRP A 491 -9.70 -23.08 3.70
N HIS A 492 -9.92 -22.44 4.85
CA HIS A 492 -11.09 -21.59 5.06
C HIS A 492 -11.10 -20.48 4.00
N ARG A 493 -12.30 -20.03 3.63
CA ARG A 493 -12.50 -18.96 2.63
C ARG A 493 -11.98 -17.58 3.08
N THR A 494 -11.51 -17.46 4.31
CA THR A 494 -10.98 -16.21 4.88
C THR A 494 -9.47 -16.28 4.90
N THR A 495 -8.83 -15.29 4.29
CA THR A 495 -7.38 -15.11 4.24
C THR A 495 -7.05 -13.66 4.59
N ALA A 496 -6.04 -13.45 5.43
CA ALA A 496 -5.49 -12.14 5.70
C ALA A 496 -4.06 -12.06 5.15
N VAL A 497 -3.75 -11.04 4.35
CA VAL A 497 -2.41 -10.79 3.80
C VAL A 497 -1.82 -9.59 4.51
N VAL A 498 -0.79 -9.83 5.31
CA VAL A 498 -0.07 -8.79 6.04
C VAL A 498 1.12 -8.33 5.21
N SER A 499 1.30 -7.02 5.06
CA SER A 499 2.46 -6.45 4.37
C SER A 499 3.54 -6.04 5.37
N GLY A 500 4.81 -6.33 5.09
CA GLY A 500 5.96 -5.90 5.90
C GLY A 500 7.19 -5.59 5.04
N GLY A 501 8.03 -4.64 5.46
CA GLY A 501 9.20 -4.20 4.69
C GLY A 501 8.90 -3.08 3.70
N THR A 502 9.38 -3.17 2.47
CA THR A 502 9.21 -2.12 1.45
C THR A 502 7.80 -2.13 0.87
N SER A 503 7.32 -0.96 0.45
CA SER A 503 5.93 -0.78 0.04
C SER A 503 5.74 -1.41 -1.34
N ARG A 504 4.57 -1.98 -1.62
CA ARG A 504 4.24 -2.50 -2.95
C ARG A 504 2.78 -2.28 -3.29
N LYS A 505 2.53 -2.05 -4.57
CA LYS A 505 1.17 -2.03 -5.10
C LYS A 505 0.58 -3.43 -5.05
N PHE A 506 -0.59 -3.54 -4.45
CA PHE A 506 -1.44 -4.73 -4.47
C PHE A 506 -2.67 -4.41 -5.31
N ALA A 507 -3.08 -5.36 -6.16
CA ALA A 507 -4.13 -5.12 -7.13
C ALA A 507 -5.17 -6.24 -7.10
N PHE A 508 -6.44 -5.85 -7.22
CA PHE A 508 -7.57 -6.75 -7.45
C PHE A 508 -8.19 -6.49 -8.82
N ARG A 509 -8.64 -7.53 -9.51
CA ARG A 509 -9.51 -7.41 -10.68
C ARG A 509 -10.50 -8.57 -10.74
N PRO A 510 -11.72 -8.36 -11.28
CA PRO A 510 -12.65 -9.46 -11.54
C PRO A 510 -11.99 -10.52 -12.44
N ILE A 511 -12.32 -11.78 -12.21
CA ILE A 511 -11.91 -12.86 -13.12
C ILE A 511 -12.77 -12.76 -14.39
N PRO A 512 -12.16 -12.59 -15.58
CA PRO A 512 -12.91 -12.56 -16.83
C PRO A 512 -13.82 -13.80 -16.94
N ASP A 513 -15.01 -13.61 -17.51
CA ASP A 513 -16.05 -14.63 -17.70
C ASP A 513 -16.74 -15.14 -16.42
N LEU A 514 -16.24 -14.82 -15.21
CA LEU A 514 -16.85 -15.23 -13.94
C LEU A 514 -17.45 -14.06 -13.15
N SER A 515 -16.90 -12.86 -13.31
CA SER A 515 -17.29 -11.69 -12.51
C SER A 515 -16.98 -10.39 -13.25
N THR A 516 -17.71 -9.32 -12.96
CA THR A 516 -17.42 -7.95 -13.42
C THR A 516 -17.62 -6.92 -12.32
N TRP A 517 -16.98 -5.75 -12.40
CA TRP A 517 -17.21 -4.69 -11.41
C TRP A 517 -18.68 -4.28 -11.27
N ALA A 518 -19.45 -4.33 -12.35
CA ALA A 518 -20.86 -3.94 -12.36
C ALA A 518 -21.76 -4.88 -11.52
N GLU A 519 -21.38 -6.15 -11.35
CA GLU A 519 -22.15 -7.10 -10.52
C GLU A 519 -22.03 -6.80 -9.03
N TRP A 520 -20.92 -6.17 -8.63
CA TRP A 520 -20.64 -5.78 -7.24
C TRP A 520 -21.05 -4.36 -6.94
N ASP A 521 -21.34 -3.57 -7.97
CA ASP A 521 -21.82 -2.22 -7.82
C ASP A 521 -23.32 -2.25 -7.47
N LEU A 522 -23.69 -1.60 -6.35
CA LEU A 522 -25.09 -1.41 -5.99
C LEU A 522 -25.83 -0.51 -6.99
N ILE A 523 -25.05 0.27 -7.74
CA ILE A 523 -25.53 1.24 -8.70
C ILE A 523 -25.56 0.59 -10.08
N LYS A 524 -26.77 0.38 -10.62
CA LYS A 524 -26.96 -0.26 -11.92
C LYS A 524 -26.70 0.75 -13.04
N THR A 525 -25.46 0.84 -13.51
CA THR A 525 -25.07 1.71 -14.61
C THR A 525 -25.79 1.34 -15.91
N THR A 526 -26.49 2.32 -16.52
CA THR A 526 -27.28 2.11 -17.77
C THR A 526 -26.43 2.20 -19.05
N GLN A 527 -25.16 2.58 -18.97
CA GLN A 527 -24.26 2.74 -20.11
C GLN A 527 -22.95 1.96 -19.89
N GLN A 528 -22.91 0.71 -20.37
CA GLN A 528 -21.67 -0.05 -20.47
C GLN A 528 -20.92 0.36 -21.74
N SER A 529 -19.76 1.01 -21.59
CA SER A 529 -18.78 1.14 -22.66
C SER A 529 -17.65 0.13 -22.48
N LYS A 530 -17.51 -0.76 -23.48
CA LYS A 530 -16.35 -1.58 -23.88
C LYS A 530 -15.57 -2.36 -22.79
N ASP A 531 -15.53 -3.67 -23.00
CA ASP A 531 -14.97 -4.77 -22.20
C ASP A 531 -13.61 -4.53 -21.52
N ASP A 532 -12.72 -3.67 -22.04
CA ASP A 532 -11.39 -3.44 -21.46
C ASP A 532 -11.42 -2.65 -20.14
N ALA A 533 -12.44 -1.80 -19.91
CA ALA A 533 -12.59 -1.07 -18.65
C ALA A 533 -13.23 -1.92 -17.54
N ALA A 534 -14.00 -2.94 -17.91
CA ALA A 534 -14.75 -3.78 -16.97
C ALA A 534 -13.87 -4.65 -16.06
N CYS A 535 -12.64 -4.95 -16.50
CA CYS A 535 -11.66 -5.75 -15.76
C CYS A 535 -10.41 -4.95 -15.34
N ALA A 536 -10.44 -3.61 -15.43
CA ALA A 536 -9.34 -2.77 -14.98
C ALA A 536 -9.11 -2.98 -13.47
N PRO A 537 -7.86 -3.14 -13.01
CA PRO A 537 -7.60 -3.43 -11.61
C PRO A 537 -7.83 -2.22 -10.70
N ALA A 538 -8.33 -2.47 -9.50
CA ALA A 538 -8.23 -1.55 -8.37
C ALA A 538 -6.87 -1.77 -7.69
N VAL A 539 -6.10 -0.70 -7.48
CA VAL A 539 -4.70 -0.78 -7.03
C VAL A 539 -4.44 0.08 -5.79
N ALA A 540 -3.90 -0.52 -4.73
CA ALA A 540 -3.53 0.15 -3.49
C ALA A 540 -2.04 -0.01 -3.20
N GLN A 541 -1.38 1.05 -2.71
CA GLN A 541 0.02 0.99 -2.27
C GLN A 541 0.06 0.45 -0.83
N LEU A 542 0.42 -0.82 -0.62
CA LEU A 542 0.45 -1.37 0.72
C LEU A 542 1.72 -0.97 1.47
N PHE A 543 1.53 -0.36 2.64
CA PHE A 543 2.55 -0.03 3.62
C PHE A 543 2.62 -1.14 4.72
N PRO A 544 3.66 -1.20 5.57
CA PRO A 544 3.84 -2.21 6.58
C PRO A 544 2.76 -2.11 7.61
N GLY A 545 2.25 -3.27 8.00
CA GLY A 545 1.10 -3.35 8.89
C GLY A 545 -0.24 -3.10 8.20
N ASP A 546 -0.26 -2.74 6.91
CA ASP A 546 -1.49 -2.84 6.13
C ASP A 546 -1.87 -4.32 5.95
N VAL A 547 -3.18 -4.57 6.02
CA VAL A 547 -3.75 -5.91 5.88
C VAL A 547 -4.75 -5.92 4.74
N VAL A 548 -4.64 -6.90 3.84
CA VAL A 548 -5.69 -7.21 2.86
C VAL A 548 -6.48 -8.39 3.39
N LEU A 549 -7.78 -8.22 3.58
CA LEU A 549 -8.67 -9.28 4.04
C LEU A 549 -9.49 -9.78 2.84
N MET A 550 -9.43 -11.08 2.57
CA MET A 550 -10.22 -11.75 1.53
C MET A 550 -11.15 -12.76 2.21
N THR A 551 -12.41 -12.80 1.81
CA THR A 551 -13.46 -13.62 2.42
C THR A 551 -14.36 -14.27 1.38
N GLY A 552 -15.22 -15.21 1.80
CA GLY A 552 -16.25 -15.81 0.96
C GLY A 552 -15.72 -16.33 -0.38
N ASP A 553 -16.31 -15.83 -1.46
CA ASP A 553 -16.00 -16.25 -2.83
C ASP A 553 -14.94 -15.35 -3.50
N CYS A 554 -14.19 -14.55 -2.74
CA CYS A 554 -13.16 -13.65 -3.29
C CYS A 554 -12.19 -14.35 -4.23
N ASN A 555 -11.65 -15.51 -3.81
CA ASN A 555 -10.68 -16.27 -4.61
C ASN A 555 -11.33 -17.05 -5.77
N ASP A 556 -12.67 -17.08 -5.85
CA ASP A 556 -13.41 -17.69 -6.95
C ASP A 556 -13.82 -16.64 -8.00
N LEU A 557 -13.90 -15.36 -7.61
CA LEU A 557 -14.47 -14.27 -8.42
C LEU A 557 -13.47 -13.14 -8.75
N PHE A 558 -12.35 -13.05 -8.03
CA PHE A 558 -11.32 -12.03 -8.25
C PHE A 558 -9.92 -12.63 -8.37
N HIS A 559 -9.15 -12.11 -9.32
CA HIS A 559 -7.71 -12.26 -9.32
C HIS A 559 -7.08 -11.17 -8.45
N HIS A 560 -5.97 -11.51 -7.81
CA HIS A 560 -5.12 -10.53 -7.13
C HIS A 560 -3.65 -10.64 -7.53
N ALA A 561 -2.91 -9.55 -7.37
CA ALA A 561 -1.51 -9.42 -7.78
C ALA A 561 -0.71 -8.52 -6.84
N VAL A 562 0.61 -8.72 -6.84
CA VAL A 562 1.60 -7.82 -6.22
C VAL A 562 2.48 -7.31 -7.34
N TYR A 563 2.54 -6.00 -7.53
CA TYR A 563 3.38 -5.42 -8.59
C TYR A 563 4.83 -5.30 -8.13
N ALA A 564 5.71 -5.12 -9.11
CA ALA A 564 7.09 -4.68 -8.88
C ALA A 564 7.10 -3.34 -8.12
N ALA A 565 8.24 -3.01 -7.50
CA ALA A 565 8.45 -1.69 -6.95
C ALA A 565 8.25 -0.63 -8.03
N PRO A 566 7.75 0.55 -7.66
CA PRO A 566 7.71 1.68 -8.57
C PRO A 566 9.13 2.22 -8.90
N PHE A 567 10.14 1.91 -8.09
CA PHE A 567 11.51 2.41 -8.23
C PHE A 567 12.53 1.25 -8.21
N ASP A 568 13.27 1.07 -9.31
CA ASP A 568 14.10 -0.11 -9.55
C ASP A 568 15.50 -0.05 -8.88
N ASP A 569 15.98 1.13 -8.51
CA ASP A 569 17.41 1.36 -8.21
C ASP A 569 17.82 1.20 -6.72
N CYS A 570 16.92 0.82 -5.81
CA CYS A 570 17.29 0.70 -4.39
C CYS A 570 17.73 -0.71 -3.98
N ALA A 571 18.93 -0.79 -3.39
CA ALA A 571 19.53 -1.97 -2.79
C ALA A 571 18.78 -2.54 -1.56
N GLN A 572 17.79 -1.81 -1.00
CA GLN A 572 17.03 -2.19 0.20
C GLN A 572 15.52 -2.36 -0.07
N ASN A 573 15.14 -2.73 -1.29
CA ASN A 573 13.75 -2.92 -1.71
C ASN A 573 13.14 -4.27 -1.28
N SER A 574 13.46 -4.80 -0.11
CA SER A 574 12.95 -6.10 0.36
C SER A 574 11.55 -5.98 0.97
N ARG A 575 10.62 -6.86 0.59
CA ARG A 575 9.26 -6.96 1.17
C ARG A 575 8.94 -8.39 1.58
N VAL A 576 8.26 -8.55 2.70
CA VAL A 576 7.64 -9.81 3.14
C VAL A 576 6.12 -9.65 3.13
N SER A 577 5.42 -10.71 2.72
CA SER A 577 3.97 -10.82 2.96
C SER A 577 3.63 -12.10 3.68
N LEU A 578 2.82 -12.01 4.73
CA LEU A 578 2.29 -13.15 5.47
C LEU A 578 0.85 -13.41 5.00
N VAL A 579 0.63 -14.48 4.24
CA VAL A 579 -0.72 -14.89 3.79
C VAL A 579 -1.27 -15.87 4.82
N LEU A 580 -1.97 -15.34 5.82
CA LEU A 580 -2.52 -16.08 6.94
C LEU A 580 -3.76 -16.86 6.52
N LYS A 581 -3.80 -18.13 6.89
CA LYS A 581 -4.85 -19.09 6.52
C LYS A 581 -5.32 -19.89 7.74
N ARG A 582 -6.51 -20.46 7.60
CA ARG A 582 -7.06 -21.46 8.52
C ARG A 582 -7.24 -22.77 7.78
N ALA A 583 -6.68 -23.85 8.30
CA ALA A 583 -6.83 -25.18 7.73
C ALA A 583 -8.18 -25.82 8.13
N LEU A 584 -8.87 -26.40 7.14
CA LEU A 584 -10.12 -27.12 7.36
C LEU A 584 -9.84 -28.59 7.69
N ASP A 585 -10.57 -29.13 8.67
CA ASP A 585 -10.57 -30.57 8.94
C ASP A 585 -11.45 -31.27 7.89
N ARG A 586 -10.87 -32.23 7.18
CA ARG A 586 -11.53 -32.99 6.11
C ARG A 586 -12.09 -34.33 6.60
N GLY A 587 -12.13 -34.53 7.92
CA GLY A 587 -12.52 -35.77 8.57
C GLY A 587 -11.30 -36.59 8.98
N GLY A 588 -11.38 -37.18 10.18
CA GLY A 588 -10.30 -37.99 10.75
C GLY A 588 -9.11 -37.18 11.27
N GLY A 589 -9.30 -35.88 11.55
CA GLY A 589 -8.28 -35.01 12.13
C GLY A 589 -7.18 -34.58 11.16
N LYS A 590 -7.37 -34.79 9.85
CA LYS A 590 -6.38 -34.46 8.81
C LYS A 590 -6.66 -33.09 8.23
N LYS A 591 -5.71 -32.18 8.41
CA LYS A 591 -5.72 -30.81 7.86
C LYS A 591 -4.64 -30.65 6.78
N GLY A 592 -4.91 -29.87 5.75
CA GLY A 592 -3.98 -29.64 4.63
C GLY A 592 -3.77 -30.86 3.73
N HIS A 593 -2.69 -30.85 2.93
CA HIS A 593 -2.31 -31.99 2.09
C HIS A 593 -1.41 -32.99 2.83
N SER A 594 -1.38 -34.23 2.37
CA SER A 594 -0.41 -35.23 2.86
C SER A 594 1.03 -34.77 2.63
N LEU A 595 1.99 -35.26 3.42
CA LEU A 595 3.39 -34.86 3.32
C LEU A 595 3.98 -35.24 1.96
N LYS A 596 5.13 -34.63 1.61
CA LYS A 596 5.83 -34.89 0.34
C LYS A 596 6.15 -36.39 0.23
N GLY A 597 5.58 -37.05 -0.78
CA GLY A 597 5.72 -38.50 -1.00
C GLY A 597 4.46 -39.33 -0.70
N GLU A 598 3.42 -38.74 -0.11
CA GLU A 598 2.19 -39.46 0.27
C GLU A 598 1.01 -39.23 -0.70
N GLY A 599 1.19 -38.40 -1.74
CA GLY A 599 0.18 -38.14 -2.75
C GLY A 599 -0.01 -39.28 -3.75
N ARG A 600 -1.21 -39.38 -4.37
CA ARG A 600 -1.57 -40.44 -5.35
C ARG A 600 -0.56 -40.62 -6.51
N ARG A 601 0.19 -39.58 -6.90
CA ARG A 601 1.23 -39.69 -7.94
C ARG A 601 2.54 -40.33 -7.45
N ALA A 602 2.88 -40.19 -6.16
CA ALA A 602 4.08 -40.83 -5.60
C ALA A 602 3.88 -42.36 -5.50
N ARG A 603 2.66 -42.82 -5.13
CA ARG A 603 2.28 -44.24 -5.14
C ARG A 603 2.29 -44.91 -6.52
N ARG A 604 2.41 -44.16 -7.61
CA ARG A 604 2.55 -44.72 -8.97
C ARG A 604 4.00 -44.96 -9.37
N HIS A 605 4.97 -44.43 -8.61
CA HIS A 605 6.40 -44.57 -8.88
C HIS A 605 7.15 -45.36 -7.78
N SER A 606 6.43 -45.83 -6.76
CA SER A 606 6.82 -46.93 -5.87
C SER A 606 6.16 -48.21 -6.37
#